data_AF-A0A517MKA0-F1
#
_entry.id   AF-A0A517MKA0-F1
#
_cell.length_a   1.000
_cell.length_b   1.000
_cell.length_c   1.000
_cell.angle_alpha   90.00
_cell.angle_beta   90.00
_cell.angle_gamma   90.00
#
_symmetry.space_group_name_H-M   'P 1'
#
loop_
_entity.id
_entity.type
_entity.pdbx_description
1 polymer ?
#
loop_
_entity_poly.entity_id
_entity_poly.type
_entity_poly.pdbx_seq_one_letter_code
_entity_poly.pdbx_strand_id
1 'polypeptide(L)'
;MHDQINYADSIMNQANSNGDLIRSTQIQSYLCPTDPVWDALPHGFALTSYAGASGWDEHARAGDIHTGIFPTARTCRFSNILDGTSNTIAIGEVTTVSFCCRPAGSDESEGGSGQLRQGASRVVRAAFVATMVDTGFSGHTLAKSVNGNQPLLSANGNQEIVSAWWNGGQAHVWKPTYRSRTGLNADWRGSGSLHPGGAQFTLADASVRFISETIQASNMHSGQAGNNNLWHAIHTRAGHGQGSYESAESIP
;
A
#
# COMPACT_ATOMS: atom_id res chain seq x y z
N MET A 1 -4.63 -18.88 -13.39
CA MET A 1 -4.25 -17.49 -13.74
C MET A 1 -2.74 -17.31 -13.68
N HIS A 2 -2.08 -17.64 -12.57
CA HIS A 2 -0.62 -17.55 -12.43
C HIS A 2 0.15 -18.12 -13.64
N ASP A 3 -0.17 -19.34 -14.06
CA ASP A 3 0.54 -20.01 -15.16
C ASP A 3 0.24 -19.45 -16.56
N GLN A 4 -0.64 -18.45 -16.65
CA GLN A 4 -0.96 -17.74 -17.89
C GLN A 4 -0.22 -16.40 -18.01
N ILE A 5 0.51 -16.00 -16.95
CA ILE A 5 1.28 -14.74 -16.93
C ILE A 5 2.69 -15.01 -17.45
N ASN A 6 3.06 -14.34 -18.54
CA ASN A 6 4.45 -14.22 -18.93
C ASN A 6 5.13 -13.13 -18.10
N TYR A 7 5.86 -13.53 -17.05
CA TYR A 7 6.59 -12.61 -16.19
C TYR A 7 7.77 -11.91 -16.88
N ALA A 8 8.16 -12.33 -18.09
CA ALA A 8 9.16 -11.64 -18.90
C ALA A 8 8.60 -10.43 -19.68
N ASP A 9 7.27 -10.32 -19.80
CA ASP A 9 6.59 -9.26 -20.54
C ASP A 9 5.74 -8.38 -19.63
N SER A 10 5.40 -7.19 -20.12
CA SER A 10 4.43 -6.31 -19.44
C SER A 10 3.05 -6.95 -19.39
N ILE A 11 2.40 -6.93 -18.22
CA ILE A 11 1.04 -7.45 -18.01
C ILE A 11 -0.04 -6.68 -18.77
N MET A 12 0.29 -5.51 -19.32
CA MET A 12 -0.69 -4.57 -19.87
C MET A 12 -1.49 -5.09 -21.05
N ASN A 13 -0.85 -5.89 -21.90
CA ASN A 13 -1.43 -6.43 -23.13
C ASN A 13 -1.53 -7.97 -23.09
N GLN A 14 -1.19 -8.60 -21.97
CA GLN A 14 -1.31 -10.05 -21.84
C GLN A 14 -2.78 -10.43 -21.66
N ALA A 15 -3.21 -11.45 -22.39
CA ALA A 15 -4.55 -12.00 -22.33
C ALA A 15 -4.54 -13.42 -21.75
N ASN A 16 -5.61 -13.77 -21.04
CA ASN A 16 -5.85 -15.12 -20.55
C ASN A 16 -6.25 -16.05 -21.71
N SER A 17 -6.47 -17.33 -21.44
CA SER A 17 -6.89 -18.33 -22.44
C SER A 17 -8.22 -18.01 -23.16
N ASN A 18 -9.04 -17.13 -22.59
CA ASN A 18 -10.34 -16.72 -23.14
C ASN A 18 -10.24 -15.43 -23.97
N GLY A 19 -9.05 -14.81 -24.05
CA GLY A 19 -8.83 -13.55 -24.75
C GLY A 19 -9.08 -12.29 -23.90
N ASP A 20 -9.44 -12.42 -22.63
CA ASP A 20 -9.59 -11.27 -21.73
C ASP A 20 -8.24 -10.80 -21.23
N LEU A 21 -8.06 -9.48 -21.07
CA LEU A 21 -6.84 -8.94 -20.48
C LEU A 21 -6.66 -9.48 -19.05
N ILE A 22 -5.48 -10.03 -18.76
CA ILE A 22 -5.20 -10.59 -17.43
C ILE A 22 -5.33 -9.50 -16.36
N ARG A 23 -4.86 -8.29 -16.66
CA ARG A 23 -4.95 -7.14 -15.75
C ARG A 23 -6.37 -6.73 -15.36
N SER A 24 -7.40 -7.12 -16.12
CA SER A 24 -8.81 -6.82 -15.83
C SER A 24 -9.55 -7.97 -15.15
N THR A 25 -8.89 -9.09 -14.86
CA THR A 25 -9.60 -10.27 -14.32
C THR A 25 -9.88 -10.12 -12.82
N GLN A 26 -11.08 -9.68 -12.44
CA GLN A 26 -11.44 -9.52 -11.03
C GLN A 26 -11.49 -10.87 -10.31
N ILE A 27 -10.71 -11.02 -9.23
CA ILE A 27 -10.80 -12.16 -8.32
C ILE A 27 -11.67 -11.75 -7.14
N GLN A 28 -12.79 -12.47 -6.93
CA GLN A 28 -13.76 -12.10 -5.90
C GLN A 28 -13.19 -12.20 -4.48
N SER A 29 -12.30 -13.16 -4.22
CA SER A 29 -11.64 -13.30 -2.90
C SER A 29 -10.64 -12.18 -2.59
N TYR A 30 -10.30 -11.33 -3.56
CA TYR A 30 -9.47 -10.15 -3.34
C TYR A 30 -10.30 -8.91 -2.96
N LEU A 31 -11.62 -9.03 -2.94
CA LEU A 31 -12.54 -7.97 -2.55
C LEU A 31 -13.16 -8.30 -1.20
N CYS A 32 -13.18 -7.31 -0.31
CA CYS A 32 -13.87 -7.42 0.95
C CYS A 32 -15.40 -7.32 0.71
N PRO A 33 -16.24 -8.18 1.30
CA PRO A 33 -17.69 -8.15 1.09
C PRO A 33 -18.38 -6.82 1.46
N THR A 34 -17.78 -6.03 2.35
CA THR A 34 -18.32 -4.72 2.74
C THR A 34 -17.81 -3.58 1.88
N ASP A 35 -16.80 -3.80 1.05
CA ASP A 35 -16.19 -2.77 0.20
C ASP A 35 -16.99 -2.63 -1.11
N PRO A 36 -17.20 -1.41 -1.65
CA PRO A 36 -18.04 -1.23 -2.83
C PRO A 36 -17.45 -1.93 -4.05
N VAL A 37 -18.31 -2.67 -4.76
CA VAL A 37 -17.97 -3.24 -6.06
C VAL A 37 -18.18 -2.17 -7.14
N TRP A 38 -17.28 -2.15 -8.11
CA TRP A 38 -17.36 -1.24 -9.24
C TRP A 38 -17.99 -1.94 -10.44
N ASP A 39 -19.00 -1.32 -11.04
CA ASP A 39 -19.62 -1.82 -12.29
C ASP A 39 -18.64 -1.74 -13.47
N ALA A 40 -17.75 -0.76 -13.45
CA ALA A 40 -16.69 -0.57 -14.44
C ALA A 40 -15.34 -0.36 -13.74
N LEU A 41 -14.37 -1.20 -14.10
CA LEU A 41 -13.02 -1.15 -13.53
C LEU A 41 -12.29 0.13 -13.95
N PRO A 42 -11.78 0.94 -12.99
CA PRO A 42 -10.94 2.10 -13.31
C PRO A 42 -9.76 1.70 -14.20
N HIS A 43 -9.66 2.32 -15.37
CA HIS A 43 -8.63 2.03 -16.37
C HIS A 43 -8.53 0.56 -16.83
N GLY A 44 -9.57 -0.25 -16.58
CA GLY A 44 -9.59 -1.67 -16.88
C GLY A 44 -8.71 -2.53 -15.95
N PHE A 45 -8.43 -2.07 -14.73
CA PHE A 45 -7.67 -2.86 -13.75
C PHE A 45 -8.56 -3.55 -12.74
N ALA A 46 -8.31 -4.84 -12.51
CA ALA A 46 -8.85 -5.56 -11.37
C ALA A 46 -8.40 -4.90 -10.06
N LEU A 47 -9.31 -4.84 -9.09
CA LEU A 47 -9.10 -4.16 -7.82
C LEU A 47 -8.85 -5.14 -6.68
N THR A 48 -8.28 -4.65 -5.59
CA THR A 48 -8.19 -5.39 -4.33
C THR A 48 -8.53 -4.53 -3.12
N SER A 49 -9.18 -5.15 -2.14
CA SER A 49 -9.42 -4.64 -0.80
C SER A 49 -8.36 -5.10 0.20
N TYR A 50 -7.25 -5.69 -0.26
CA TYR A 50 -6.17 -6.18 0.59
C TYR A 50 -4.82 -5.74 0.03
N ALA A 51 -3.98 -5.13 0.87
CA ALA A 51 -2.71 -4.56 0.43
C ALA A 51 -1.58 -4.89 1.41
N GLY A 52 -0.36 -4.99 0.87
CA GLY A 52 0.83 -5.24 1.66
C GLY A 52 1.19 -4.05 2.55
N ALA A 53 1.62 -4.33 3.78
CA ALA A 53 2.11 -3.33 4.72
C ALA A 53 3.52 -2.85 4.33
N SER A 54 3.65 -1.58 3.92
CA SER A 54 4.95 -0.98 3.58
C SER A 54 5.70 -0.39 4.77
N GLY A 55 5.03 -0.15 5.91
CA GLY A 55 5.59 0.54 7.06
C GLY A 55 5.26 2.04 7.08
N TRP A 56 6.04 2.85 7.80
CA TRP A 56 5.77 4.29 7.99
C TRP A 56 5.62 5.03 6.67
N ASP A 57 6.64 4.89 5.82
CA ASP A 57 6.56 5.30 4.45
C ASP A 57 6.86 4.10 3.56
N GLU A 58 6.69 4.30 2.26
CA GLU A 58 6.91 3.22 1.31
C GLU A 58 8.36 3.08 0.86
N HIS A 59 9.24 3.93 1.39
CA HIS A 59 10.63 4.04 0.99
C HIS A 59 11.50 3.24 1.96
N ALA A 60 11.84 2.00 1.61
CA ALA A 60 12.80 1.26 2.42
C ALA A 60 14.23 1.75 2.17
N ARG A 61 14.69 2.60 3.11
CA ARG A 61 16.08 3.05 3.21
C ARG A 61 16.91 1.96 3.90
N ALA A 62 18.22 1.96 3.68
CA ALA A 62 19.10 1.06 4.43
C ALA A 62 19.03 1.44 5.92
N GLY A 63 18.95 0.45 6.81
CA GLY A 63 18.81 0.70 8.25
C GLY A 63 17.43 1.21 8.70
N ASP A 64 16.45 1.34 7.80
CA ASP A 64 15.12 1.85 8.16
C ASP A 64 14.35 0.81 8.99
N ILE A 65 14.22 1.12 10.28
CA ILE A 65 13.49 0.33 11.26
C ILE A 65 11.97 0.47 11.11
N HIS A 66 11.50 1.48 10.37
CA HIS A 66 10.08 1.74 10.15
C HIS A 66 9.54 1.04 8.90
N THR A 67 10.34 0.16 8.29
CA THR A 67 10.00 -0.61 7.10
C THR A 67 9.08 -1.79 7.45
N GLY A 68 8.00 -1.94 6.69
CA GLY A 68 7.10 -3.10 6.77
C GLY A 68 7.61 -4.32 6.00
N ILE A 69 6.74 -5.29 5.76
CA ILE A 69 7.07 -6.53 5.04
C ILE A 69 7.10 -6.33 3.52
N PHE A 70 6.25 -5.43 3.00
CA PHE A 70 6.15 -5.13 1.56
C PHE A 70 6.50 -3.66 1.26
N PRO A 71 7.75 -3.22 1.52
CA PRO A 71 8.21 -1.91 1.07
C PRO A 71 8.40 -1.86 -0.45
N THR A 72 8.49 -0.65 -0.97
CA THR A 72 8.80 -0.45 -2.39
C THR A 72 10.25 -0.83 -2.68
N ALA A 73 10.47 -1.55 -3.79
CA ALA A 73 11.81 -1.82 -4.33
C ALA A 73 12.79 -2.56 -3.39
N ARG A 74 12.29 -3.25 -2.36
CA ARG A 74 13.10 -4.09 -1.48
C ARG A 74 12.42 -5.41 -1.20
N THR A 75 13.23 -6.43 -0.90
CA THR A 75 12.76 -7.73 -0.42
C THR A 75 12.85 -7.79 1.10
N CYS A 76 11.96 -8.56 1.72
CA CYS A 76 11.98 -8.86 3.15
C CYS A 76 12.15 -10.37 3.32
N ARG A 77 13.19 -10.80 4.05
CA ARG A 77 13.35 -12.20 4.46
C ARG A 77 12.61 -12.41 5.77
N PHE A 78 12.17 -13.64 6.05
CA PHE A 78 11.59 -13.99 7.36
C PHE A 78 12.52 -13.64 8.53
N SER A 79 13.83 -13.81 8.35
CA SER A 79 14.82 -13.43 9.37
C SER A 79 14.95 -11.92 9.60
N ASN A 80 14.32 -11.08 8.77
CA ASN A 80 14.25 -9.64 8.99
C ASN A 80 13.03 -9.23 9.84
N ILE A 81 12.14 -10.16 10.19
CA ILE A 81 10.97 -9.93 11.04
C ILE A 81 11.39 -10.21 12.48
N LEU A 82 11.91 -9.19 13.15
CA LEU A 82 12.56 -9.28 14.45
C LEU A 82 11.57 -9.39 15.62
N ASP A 83 10.37 -8.83 15.48
CA ASP A 83 9.30 -8.91 16.49
C ASP A 83 8.52 -10.25 16.45
N GLY A 84 8.88 -11.11 15.50
CA GLY A 84 8.22 -12.39 15.25
C GLY A 84 7.05 -12.31 14.26
N THR A 85 6.88 -13.37 13.47
CA THR A 85 5.89 -13.44 12.39
C THR A 85 4.44 -13.34 12.88
N SER A 86 4.19 -13.76 14.12
CA SER A 86 2.88 -13.70 14.79
C SER A 86 2.55 -12.35 15.43
N ASN A 87 3.45 -11.37 15.33
CA ASN A 87 3.27 -10.00 15.84
C ASN A 87 3.36 -8.93 14.75
N THR A 88 3.86 -9.28 13.56
CA THR A 88 4.01 -8.35 12.44
C THR A 88 2.94 -8.53 11.39
N ILE A 89 2.24 -7.45 11.06
CA ILE A 89 1.26 -7.38 9.98
C ILE A 89 1.97 -7.46 8.62
N ALA A 90 1.48 -8.36 7.77
CA ALA A 90 1.93 -8.49 6.39
C ALA A 90 0.94 -7.83 5.42
N ILE A 91 -0.36 -8.08 5.61
CA ILE A 91 -1.42 -7.60 4.73
C ILE A 91 -2.52 -6.97 5.58
N GLY A 92 -3.06 -5.86 5.12
CA GLY A 92 -4.17 -5.18 5.76
C GLY A 92 -5.28 -4.88 4.79
N GLU A 93 -6.49 -4.70 5.31
CA GLU A 93 -7.58 -4.18 4.51
C GLU A 93 -7.32 -2.76 4.02
N VAL A 94 -7.78 -2.55 2.81
CA VAL A 94 -7.84 -1.29 2.11
C VAL A 94 -9.18 -1.20 1.41
N THR A 95 -9.67 0.01 1.13
CA THR A 95 -10.94 0.17 0.41
C THR A 95 -10.72 0.45 -1.08
N THR A 96 -11.68 0.05 -1.91
CA THR A 96 -11.75 0.31 -3.36
C THR A 96 -12.23 1.74 -3.66
N VAL A 97 -12.35 2.58 -2.64
CA VAL A 97 -12.70 4.01 -2.78
C VAL A 97 -11.67 4.93 -2.12
N SER A 98 -10.99 4.45 -1.07
CA SER A 98 -10.10 5.19 -0.17
C SER A 98 -10.77 6.27 0.67
N PHE A 99 -10.05 6.67 1.72
CA PHE A 99 -10.40 7.78 2.59
C PHE A 99 -9.67 9.07 2.15
N CYS A 100 -10.20 10.20 2.55
CA CYS A 100 -9.57 11.52 2.45
C CYS A 100 -10.18 12.45 3.49
N CYS A 101 -9.74 13.70 3.46
CA CYS A 101 -10.59 14.81 3.88
C CYS A 101 -11.08 14.66 5.32
N ARG A 102 -10.19 14.93 6.27
CA ARG A 102 -10.59 14.96 7.67
C ARG A 102 -11.46 16.19 7.98
N PRO A 103 -12.33 16.13 9.00
CA PRO A 103 -12.94 17.32 9.60
C PRO A 103 -11.88 18.31 10.12
N ALA A 104 -12.26 19.59 10.19
CA ALA A 104 -11.43 20.60 10.85
C ALA A 104 -11.33 20.29 12.35
N GLY A 105 -10.11 20.28 12.89
CA GLY A 105 -9.86 20.07 14.32
C GLY A 105 -9.64 18.61 14.76
N SER A 106 -9.81 17.62 13.89
CA SER A 106 -9.35 16.25 14.16
C SER A 106 -7.86 16.08 13.84
N ASP A 107 -7.19 15.16 14.52
CA ASP A 107 -5.85 14.71 14.09
C ASP A 107 -6.01 13.88 12.82
N GLU A 108 -5.32 14.25 11.73
CA GLU A 108 -5.31 13.49 10.47
C GLU A 108 -4.79 12.06 10.62
N SER A 109 -4.14 11.79 11.75
CA SER A 109 -3.48 10.54 12.01
C SER A 109 -4.33 9.63 12.90
N GLU A 110 -5.39 10.17 13.50
CA GLU A 110 -6.35 9.42 14.31
C GLU A 110 -7.16 8.46 13.43
N GLY A 111 -7.33 7.24 13.90
CA GLY A 111 -8.12 6.26 13.18
C GLY A 111 -9.60 6.67 13.13
N GLY A 112 -10.23 6.45 11.98
CA GLY A 112 -11.62 6.86 11.74
C GLY A 112 -11.81 8.37 11.47
N SER A 113 -10.75 9.17 11.42
CA SER A 113 -10.84 10.62 11.18
C SER A 113 -11.18 10.98 9.72
N GLY A 114 -10.98 10.05 8.78
CA GLY A 114 -11.19 10.27 7.35
C GLY A 114 -12.65 10.14 6.92
N GLN A 115 -12.94 10.69 5.74
CA GLN A 115 -14.19 10.54 5.02
C GLN A 115 -13.95 9.76 3.72
N LEU A 116 -14.95 9.03 3.22
CA LEU A 116 -14.80 8.30 1.96
C LEU A 116 -14.68 9.25 0.77
N ARG A 117 -13.74 8.96 -0.12
CA ARG A 117 -13.59 9.68 -1.39
C ARG A 117 -14.76 9.39 -2.33
N GLN A 118 -15.06 10.38 -3.18
CA GLN A 118 -16.18 10.30 -4.12
C GLN A 118 -15.74 10.57 -5.57
N GLY A 119 -16.45 9.99 -6.53
CA GLY A 119 -16.22 10.18 -7.96
C GLY A 119 -14.78 9.87 -8.39
N ALA A 120 -14.25 10.69 -9.29
CA ALA A 120 -12.90 10.54 -9.85
C ALA A 120 -11.77 10.79 -8.82
N SER A 121 -12.07 11.38 -7.67
CA SER A 121 -11.06 11.64 -6.63
C SER A 121 -10.65 10.38 -5.86
N ARG A 122 -11.40 9.28 -6.00
CA ARG A 122 -11.14 8.00 -5.34
C ARG A 122 -9.75 7.46 -5.67
N VAL A 123 -9.18 6.71 -4.74
CA VAL A 123 -7.92 5.99 -4.95
C VAL A 123 -8.16 4.52 -4.72
N VAL A 124 -7.85 3.68 -5.70
CA VAL A 124 -8.09 2.23 -5.67
C VAL A 124 -6.76 1.49 -5.71
N ARG A 125 -6.72 0.23 -5.27
CA ARG A 125 -5.53 -0.62 -5.37
C ARG A 125 -5.70 -1.63 -6.48
N ALA A 126 -4.76 -1.68 -7.43
CA ALA A 126 -4.77 -2.68 -8.49
C ALA A 126 -4.29 -4.04 -7.96
N ALA A 127 -4.99 -5.12 -8.33
CA ALA A 127 -4.72 -6.47 -7.86
C ALA A 127 -3.42 -7.07 -8.43
N PHE A 128 -3.16 -6.88 -9.72
CA PHE A 128 -2.03 -7.52 -10.42
C PHE A 128 -0.98 -6.54 -10.92
N VAL A 129 -1.26 -5.24 -10.85
CA VAL A 129 -0.41 -4.22 -11.45
C VAL A 129 0.15 -3.36 -10.33
N ALA A 130 1.45 -3.48 -10.12
CA ALA A 130 2.19 -2.54 -9.28
C ALA A 130 2.43 -1.26 -10.09
N THR A 131 1.45 -0.35 -10.09
CA THR A 131 1.63 1.00 -10.63
C THR A 131 2.58 1.76 -9.69
N MET A 132 3.86 1.90 -10.05
CA MET A 132 4.77 2.75 -9.27
C MET A 132 4.53 4.23 -9.62
N VAL A 133 4.88 5.22 -8.79
CA VAL A 133 4.53 5.56 -7.39
C VAL A 133 4.57 7.10 -7.35
N ASP A 134 4.05 7.68 -6.27
CA ASP A 134 4.29 9.03 -5.73
C ASP A 134 5.25 9.94 -6.53
N THR A 135 4.82 11.19 -6.81
CA THR A 135 5.61 12.18 -7.53
C THR A 135 6.93 12.39 -6.79
N GLY A 136 8.01 11.80 -7.30
CA GLY A 136 9.33 11.78 -6.64
C GLY A 136 10.02 10.42 -6.63
N PHE A 137 9.30 9.29 -6.70
CA PHE A 137 9.94 7.97 -6.68
C PHE A 137 10.39 7.49 -8.06
N SER A 138 9.72 7.90 -9.14
CA SER A 138 10.06 7.53 -10.53
C SER A 138 11.45 7.98 -10.98
N GLY A 139 11.95 9.10 -10.42
CA GLY A 139 13.33 9.58 -10.62
C GLY A 139 14.31 9.21 -9.51
N HIS A 140 13.87 8.49 -8.48
CA HIS A 140 14.68 8.21 -7.30
C HIS A 140 15.82 7.24 -7.63
N THR A 141 17.02 7.50 -7.10
CA THR A 141 18.21 6.66 -7.36
C THR A 141 17.97 5.19 -7.04
N LEU A 142 17.24 4.89 -5.95
CA LEU A 142 16.86 3.51 -5.61
C LEU A 142 15.95 2.88 -6.68
N ALA A 143 14.92 3.58 -7.14
CA ALA A 143 14.00 3.09 -8.17
C ALA A 143 14.72 2.76 -9.48
N LYS A 144 15.63 3.64 -9.89
CA LYS A 144 16.50 3.41 -11.05
C LYS A 144 17.43 2.21 -10.80
N SER A 145 18.09 2.14 -9.65
CA SER A 145 19.06 1.09 -9.34
C SER A 145 18.45 -0.32 -9.36
N VAL A 146 17.20 -0.48 -8.92
CA VAL A 146 16.50 -1.77 -8.96
C VAL A 146 15.94 -2.12 -10.34
N ASN A 147 15.91 -1.16 -11.26
CA ASN A 147 15.41 -1.31 -12.63
C ASN A 147 16.53 -1.09 -13.67
N GLY A 148 17.76 -1.51 -13.37
CA GLY A 148 18.88 -1.42 -14.33
C GLY A 148 19.20 0.01 -14.77
N ASN A 149 19.07 0.97 -13.84
CA ASN A 149 19.17 2.41 -14.06
C ASN A 149 18.13 3.04 -15.00
N GLN A 150 17.08 2.30 -15.38
CA GLN A 150 15.99 2.82 -16.21
C GLN A 150 14.88 3.43 -15.35
N PRO A 151 14.17 4.46 -15.84
CA PRO A 151 12.92 4.90 -15.24
C PRO A 151 11.93 3.74 -15.15
N LEU A 152 11.10 3.74 -14.13
CA LEU A 152 10.00 2.79 -14.03
C LEU A 152 8.98 3.09 -15.11
N LEU A 153 8.47 2.05 -15.75
CA LEU A 153 7.42 2.21 -16.75
C LEU A 153 6.18 2.79 -16.08
N SER A 154 5.54 3.74 -16.77
CA SER A 154 4.18 4.09 -16.41
C SER A 154 3.30 2.87 -16.64
N ALA A 155 2.22 2.77 -15.87
CA ALA A 155 1.36 1.62 -15.99
C ALA A 155 0.53 1.63 -17.30
N ASN A 156 0.71 2.59 -18.22
CA ASN A 156 0.21 2.47 -19.61
C ASN A 156 1.23 1.79 -20.56
N GLY A 157 2.42 1.44 -20.06
CA GLY A 157 3.49 0.80 -20.81
C GLY A 157 4.56 1.75 -21.36
N ASN A 158 4.37 3.06 -21.27
CA ASN A 158 5.34 4.05 -21.76
C ASN A 158 6.48 4.28 -20.76
N GLN A 159 7.70 4.51 -21.28
CA GLN A 159 8.93 4.82 -20.52
C GLN A 159 8.98 6.26 -19.97
N GLU A 160 7.85 6.81 -19.57
CA GLU A 160 7.76 8.20 -19.10
C GLU A 160 7.81 8.30 -17.57
N ILE A 161 8.19 9.48 -17.06
CA ILE A 161 8.06 9.82 -15.64
C ILE A 161 6.59 9.67 -15.27
N VAL A 162 6.27 8.60 -14.54
CA VAL A 162 4.92 8.33 -14.08
C VAL A 162 4.51 9.47 -13.15
N SER A 163 3.56 10.32 -13.57
CA SER A 163 2.82 11.11 -12.61
C SER A 163 2.08 10.13 -11.71
N ALA A 164 2.13 10.34 -10.39
CA ALA A 164 1.51 9.47 -9.38
C ALA A 164 0.00 9.22 -9.56
N TRP A 165 -0.61 9.89 -10.54
CA TRP A 165 -2.02 9.93 -10.83
C TRP A 165 -2.23 9.60 -12.30
N TRP A 166 -3.01 8.56 -12.58
CA TRP A 166 -3.59 8.36 -13.90
C TRP A 166 -4.66 9.42 -14.12
N ASN A 167 -4.46 10.26 -15.12
CA ASN A 167 -5.44 11.27 -15.53
C ASN A 167 -6.39 10.69 -16.58
N GLY A 168 -7.68 11.00 -16.45
CA GLY A 168 -8.71 10.53 -17.38
C GLY A 168 -10.14 10.60 -16.87
N GLY A 169 -10.40 11.35 -15.79
CA GLY A 169 -11.74 11.45 -15.19
C GLY A 169 -12.24 10.19 -14.49
N GLN A 170 -11.41 9.17 -14.31
CA GLN A 170 -11.68 7.96 -13.53
C GLN A 170 -10.94 8.00 -12.19
N ALA A 171 -11.24 7.05 -11.30
CA ALA A 171 -10.53 6.91 -10.03
C ALA A 171 -9.03 6.62 -10.24
N HIS A 172 -8.21 7.16 -9.36
CA HIS A 172 -6.78 6.94 -9.37
C HIS A 172 -6.43 5.52 -8.96
N VAL A 173 -5.41 4.94 -9.60
CA VAL A 173 -4.96 3.56 -9.33
C VAL A 173 -3.59 3.57 -8.67
N TRP A 174 -3.51 2.92 -7.52
CA TRP A 174 -2.32 2.75 -6.71
C TRP A 174 -1.87 1.28 -6.71
N LYS A 175 -0.58 1.06 -6.41
CA LYS A 175 -0.03 -0.27 -6.12
C LYS A 175 -0.74 -0.94 -4.92
N PRO A 176 -0.74 -2.28 -4.83
CA PRO A 176 -1.39 -3.04 -3.74
C PRO A 176 -0.59 -2.99 -2.44
N THR A 177 -0.25 -1.79 -1.97
CA THR A 177 0.43 -1.56 -0.69
C THR A 177 -0.17 -0.35 0.03
N TYR A 178 -0.06 -0.31 1.35
CA TYR A 178 -0.43 0.86 2.16
C TYR A 178 0.70 1.22 3.15
N ARG A 179 0.65 2.44 3.66
CA ARG A 179 1.58 2.98 4.67
C ARG A 179 0.88 3.03 6.04
N SER A 180 1.60 2.75 7.11
CA SER A 180 1.10 2.85 8.49
C SER A 180 1.29 4.24 9.12
N ARG A 181 1.64 5.26 8.31
CA ARG A 181 1.83 6.65 8.77
C ARG A 181 0.63 7.18 9.55
N THR A 182 -0.57 6.91 9.05
CA THR A 182 -1.84 7.33 9.62
C THR A 182 -2.54 6.13 10.25
N GLY A 183 -3.48 6.39 11.15
CA GLY A 183 -4.41 5.37 11.62
C GLY A 183 -5.29 4.80 10.51
N LEU A 184 -5.97 3.71 10.84
CA LEU A 184 -6.98 3.07 9.99
C LEU A 184 -8.08 4.08 9.61
N ASN A 185 -8.59 4.04 8.38
CA ASN A 185 -9.70 4.90 7.93
C ASN A 185 -9.41 6.41 7.95
N ALA A 186 -8.13 6.83 7.92
CA ALA A 186 -7.76 8.24 7.99
C ALA A 186 -7.44 8.87 6.62
N ASP A 187 -6.57 8.22 5.82
CA ASP A 187 -6.08 8.75 4.55
C ASP A 187 -5.98 7.67 3.46
N TRP A 188 -5.90 8.09 2.20
CA TRP A 188 -5.83 7.22 1.04
C TRP A 188 -4.56 6.36 0.97
N ARG A 189 -3.45 6.82 1.56
CA ARG A 189 -2.20 6.02 1.63
C ARG A 189 -2.26 4.94 2.70
N GLY A 190 -3.19 5.05 3.64
CA GLY A 190 -3.33 4.17 4.79
C GLY A 190 -4.19 2.93 4.55
N SER A 191 -4.26 2.07 5.55
CA SER A 191 -5.26 0.99 5.60
C SER A 191 -6.67 1.57 5.73
N GLY A 192 -7.67 0.82 5.29
CA GLY A 192 -9.05 1.22 5.41
C GLY A 192 -10.02 0.06 5.28
N SER A 193 -11.13 0.12 6.00
CA SER A 193 -12.22 -0.85 5.94
C SER A 193 -13.57 -0.17 6.13
N LEU A 194 -14.62 -0.80 5.60
CA LEU A 194 -16.01 -0.45 5.87
C LEU A 194 -16.64 -1.34 6.95
N HIS A 195 -15.86 -2.22 7.57
CA HIS A 195 -16.31 -2.94 8.75
C HIS A 195 -16.48 -1.98 9.94
N PRO A 196 -17.54 -2.13 10.75
CA PRO A 196 -17.73 -1.29 11.92
C PRO A 196 -16.57 -1.41 12.92
N GLY A 197 -15.97 -0.26 13.28
CA GLY A 197 -15.03 -0.13 14.38
C GLY A 197 -13.61 -0.67 14.13
N GLY A 198 -13.27 -1.13 12.93
CA GLY A 198 -11.94 -1.68 12.67
C GLY A 198 -11.80 -2.40 11.33
N ALA A 199 -10.74 -3.19 11.20
CA ALA A 199 -10.39 -3.90 9.98
C ALA A 199 -9.69 -5.23 10.26
N GLN A 200 -9.72 -6.14 9.30
CA GLN A 200 -8.93 -7.38 9.36
C GLN A 200 -7.50 -7.15 8.85
N PHE A 201 -6.56 -7.77 9.54
CA PHE A 201 -5.15 -7.79 9.17
C PHE A 201 -4.60 -9.20 9.23
N THR A 202 -3.85 -9.58 8.21
CA THR A 202 -3.12 -10.84 8.14
C THR A 202 -1.68 -10.60 8.59
N LEU A 203 -1.24 -11.38 9.56
CA LEU A 203 0.12 -11.36 10.08
C LEU A 203 1.05 -12.20 9.21
N ALA A 204 2.36 -12.07 9.41
CA ALA A 204 3.35 -12.77 8.60
C ALA A 204 3.34 -14.30 8.77
N ASP A 205 2.72 -14.81 9.82
CA ASP A 205 2.44 -16.23 10.05
C ASP A 205 1.10 -16.70 9.45
N ALA A 206 0.44 -15.85 8.66
CA ALA A 206 -0.89 -16.05 8.06
C ALA A 206 -2.06 -16.12 9.06
N SER A 207 -1.84 -15.84 10.34
CA SER A 207 -2.96 -15.60 11.27
C SER A 207 -3.67 -14.29 10.93
N VAL A 208 -4.98 -14.22 11.19
CA VAL A 208 -5.80 -13.03 10.94
C VAL A 208 -6.28 -12.47 12.26
N ARG A 209 -6.21 -11.15 12.41
CA ARG A 209 -6.71 -10.43 13.59
C ARG A 209 -7.52 -9.22 13.18
N PHE A 210 -8.61 -9.01 13.92
CA PHE A 210 -9.35 -7.76 13.86
C PHE A 210 -8.64 -6.71 14.72
N ILE A 211 -8.40 -5.53 14.17
CA ILE A 211 -7.79 -4.40 14.87
C ILE A 211 -8.76 -3.22 14.85
N SER A 212 -9.01 -2.68 16.04
CA SER A 212 -9.89 -1.52 16.22
C SER A 212 -9.33 -0.28 15.54
N GLU A 213 -10.19 0.54 14.94
CA GLU A 213 -9.80 1.86 14.44
C GLU A 213 -9.36 2.82 15.55
N THR A 214 -9.75 2.53 16.80
CA THR A 214 -9.32 3.29 18.00
C THR A 214 -7.96 2.85 18.55
N ILE A 215 -7.25 1.93 17.88
CA ILE A 215 -5.87 1.60 18.26
C ILE A 215 -5.03 2.89 18.25
N GLN A 216 -4.14 3.02 19.23
CA GLN A 216 -3.25 4.17 19.31
C GLN A 216 -2.39 4.25 18.04
N ALA A 217 -2.74 5.19 17.17
CA ALA A 217 -2.03 5.47 15.93
C ALA A 217 -0.92 6.51 16.13
N SER A 218 -0.06 6.61 15.13
CA SER A 218 0.98 7.63 15.00
C SER A 218 0.40 9.02 14.83
N ASN A 219 1.18 10.06 15.19
CA ASN A 219 0.94 11.43 14.81
C ASN A 219 1.83 11.77 13.62
N MET A 220 1.24 12.01 12.45
CA MET A 220 1.99 12.22 11.21
C MET A 220 2.78 13.53 11.13
N HIS A 221 2.52 14.47 12.05
CA HIS A 221 3.27 15.71 12.23
C HIS A 221 4.47 15.55 13.16
N SER A 222 4.42 14.56 14.04
CA SER A 222 5.64 14.12 14.71
C SER A 222 6.48 13.38 13.67
N GLY A 223 7.75 13.76 13.52
CA GLY A 223 8.67 13.01 12.66
C GLY A 223 8.68 11.53 13.06
N GLN A 224 9.27 10.65 12.25
CA GLN A 224 9.29 9.20 12.50
C GLN A 224 9.66 8.83 13.96
N ALA A 225 10.54 9.63 14.57
CA ALA A 225 10.92 9.57 15.98
C ALA A 225 9.85 9.72 17.06
N GLY A 226 8.77 10.44 16.78
CA GLY A 226 7.68 10.61 17.73
C GLY A 226 6.65 9.47 17.72
N ASN A 227 6.82 8.48 16.84
CA ASN A 227 5.77 7.53 16.47
C ASN A 227 5.96 6.11 17.01
N ASN A 228 6.63 5.97 18.16
CA ASN A 228 6.82 4.71 18.85
C ASN A 228 5.53 4.27 19.59
N ASN A 229 4.54 3.83 18.83
CA ASN A 229 3.28 3.30 19.36
C ASN A 229 2.99 1.89 18.84
N LEU A 230 1.92 1.29 19.37
CA LEU A 230 1.53 -0.06 19.01
C LEU A 230 1.19 -0.21 17.53
N TRP A 231 0.47 0.75 16.94
CA TRP A 231 0.13 0.74 15.51
C TRP A 231 1.38 0.68 14.64
N HIS A 232 2.40 1.44 15.01
CA HIS A 232 3.66 1.45 14.30
C HIS A 232 4.42 0.13 14.49
N ALA A 233 4.60 -0.32 15.73
CA ALA A 233 5.34 -1.53 16.07
C ALA A 233 4.83 -2.77 15.30
N ILE A 234 3.51 -2.96 15.23
CA ILE A 234 2.92 -4.12 14.55
C ILE A 234 2.99 -4.03 13.02
N HIS A 235 3.28 -2.87 12.44
CA HIS A 235 3.42 -2.67 10.99
C HIS A 235 4.87 -2.71 10.49
N THR A 236 5.85 -2.78 11.39
CA THR A 236 7.27 -2.84 11.01
C THR A 236 7.84 -4.23 11.24
N ARG A 237 8.81 -4.58 10.38
CA ARG A 237 9.59 -5.80 10.59
C ARG A 237 10.53 -5.70 11.80
N ALA A 238 10.85 -4.48 12.24
CA ALA A 238 11.72 -4.25 13.40
C ALA A 238 10.97 -4.44 14.73
N GLY A 239 9.65 -4.18 14.76
CA GLY A 239 8.84 -4.31 15.96
C GLY A 239 8.90 -3.13 16.91
N HIS A 240 8.52 -3.40 18.16
CA HIS A 240 8.64 -2.43 19.25
C HIS A 240 10.11 -2.25 19.70
N GLY A 241 10.48 -1.02 20.12
CA GLY A 241 11.69 -0.79 20.90
C GLY A 241 12.99 -0.46 20.13
N GLN A 242 12.92 -0.19 18.82
CA GLN A 242 14.05 0.39 18.10
C GLN A 242 13.83 1.90 18.01
N GLY A 243 14.67 2.69 18.68
CA GLY A 243 14.64 4.15 18.61
C GLY A 243 14.79 4.61 17.16
N SER A 244 14.08 5.66 16.81
CA SER A 244 14.15 6.32 15.52
C SER A 244 15.56 6.73 15.13
N TYR A 245 16.08 6.09 14.10
CA TYR A 245 17.22 6.59 13.38
C TYR A 245 16.73 7.04 12.01
N GLU A 246 16.52 8.35 11.85
CA GLU A 246 16.85 8.94 10.56
C GLU A 246 18.37 8.84 10.46
N SER A 247 18.89 7.79 9.81
CA SER A 247 20.27 7.85 9.36
C SER A 247 20.29 8.88 8.25
N ALA A 248 20.90 10.03 8.53
CA ALA A 248 21.07 11.13 7.58
C ALA A 248 21.86 10.71 6.33
N GLU A 249 22.34 9.47 6.21
CA GLU A 249 22.92 8.91 5.00
C GLU A 249 22.52 7.45 4.82
N SER A 250 22.26 7.07 3.57
CA SER A 250 22.41 5.70 3.06
C SER A 250 23.17 5.87 1.75
N ILE A 251 24.32 5.26 1.45
CA ILE A 251 24.94 3.93 1.70
C ILE A 251 26.47 4.16 1.91
N PRO A 252 27.21 3.36 2.71
CA PRO A 252 27.04 1.93 2.98
C PRO A 252 26.47 1.53 4.34
#